data_AF-A0AAV4I3U1-F1
#
_entry.id   AF-A0AAV4I3U1-F1
#
_cell.length_a   1.000
_cell.length_b   1.000
_cell.length_c   1.000
_cell.angle_alpha   90.00
_cell.angle_beta   90.00
_cell.angle_gamma   90.00
#
_symmetry.space_group_name_H-M   'P 1'
#
loop_
_entity.id
_entity.type
_entity.pdbx_description
1 polymer ?
#
loop_
_entity_poly.entity_id
_entity_poly.type
_entity_poly.pdbx_seq_one_letter_code
_entity_poly.pdbx_strand_id
1 'polypeptide(L)'
;MTYHPHNLVARKIVLNNLSILQADPDAREVFDEPPLVVYRRAKNIRDMLVRSRISASHDSGTRPCRRPRCKTCTNVSQSSEINTPRGVFTIADSFTCTSRNLIYAIVCKRCDMVYIGETGHNLATRFSEHLRDVQNGVPRRRKRPEFWIFSFFFDLPGLTMRIPKGC
;
A
#
# COMPACT_ATOMS: atom_id res chain seq x y z
N MET A 1 -19.65 -22.25 9.85
CA MET A 1 -19.61 -22.59 11.29
C MET A 1 -18.27 -23.24 11.62
N THR A 2 -17.75 -23.06 12.85
CA THR A 2 -16.60 -23.83 13.34
C THR A 2 -17.03 -25.27 13.64
N TYR A 3 -16.14 -26.25 13.50
CA TYR A 3 -16.46 -27.64 13.85
C TYR A 3 -16.82 -27.72 15.34
N HIS A 4 -18.00 -28.28 15.62
CA HIS A 4 -18.45 -28.64 16.95
C HIS A 4 -19.27 -29.92 16.83
N PRO A 5 -19.11 -30.93 17.71
CA PRO A 5 -19.83 -32.20 17.60
C PRO A 5 -21.35 -32.05 17.50
N HIS A 6 -21.93 -31.05 18.17
CA HIS A 6 -23.36 -30.77 18.11
C HIS A 6 -23.84 -30.15 16.78
N ASN A 7 -22.92 -29.62 15.95
CA ASN A 7 -23.27 -29.08 14.62
C ASN A 7 -23.48 -30.19 13.57
N LEU A 8 -23.13 -31.44 13.89
CA LEU A 8 -23.44 -32.60 13.05
C LEU A 8 -24.94 -32.88 12.98
N VAL A 9 -25.67 -32.54 14.05
CA VAL A 9 -27.13 -32.66 14.11
C VAL A 9 -27.79 -31.73 13.08
N ALA A 10 -27.32 -30.48 12.98
CA ALA A 10 -27.81 -29.53 11.99
C ALA A 10 -27.59 -30.04 10.55
N ARG A 11 -26.41 -30.61 10.25
CA ARG A 11 -26.14 -31.25 8.95
C ARG A 11 -27.14 -32.37 8.67
N LYS A 12 -27.40 -33.24 9.64
CA LYS A 12 -28.36 -34.35 9.50
C LYS A 12 -29.77 -33.84 9.25
N ILE A 13 -30.20 -32.80 9.96
CA ILE A 13 -31.52 -32.18 9.78
C ILE A 13 -31.64 -31.59 8.37
N VAL A 14 -30.67 -30.83 7.90
CA VAL A 14 -30.70 -30.22 6.55
C VAL A 14 -30.76 -31.29 5.46
N LEU A 15 -29.94 -32.34 5.55
CA LEU A 15 -29.93 -33.40 4.54
C LEU A 15 -31.20 -34.25 4.57
N ASN A 16 -31.75 -34.56 5.76
CA ASN A 16 -32.97 -35.35 5.89
C ASN A 16 -34.23 -34.62 5.42
N ASN A 17 -34.24 -33.28 5.45
CA ASN A 17 -35.37 -32.45 5.05
C ASN A 17 -35.15 -31.77 3.68
N LEU A 18 -34.14 -32.20 2.92
CA LEU A 18 -33.81 -31.58 1.63
C LEU A 18 -34.99 -31.66 0.64
N SER A 19 -35.74 -32.77 0.65
CA SER A 19 -36.94 -32.93 -0.18
C SER A 19 -38.03 -31.90 0.13
N ILE A 20 -38.13 -31.42 1.37
CA ILE A 20 -39.06 -30.36 1.76
C ILE A 20 -38.58 -29.01 1.23
N LEU A 21 -37.26 -28.75 1.32
CA LEU A 21 -36.66 -27.53 0.79
C LEU A 21 -36.74 -27.46 -0.75
N GLN A 22 -36.75 -28.61 -1.43
CA GLN A 22 -36.89 -28.69 -2.88
C GLN A 22 -38.35 -28.65 -3.37
N ALA A 23 -39.32 -28.82 -2.47
CA ALA A 23 -40.74 -28.72 -2.79
C ALA A 23 -41.21 -27.26 -2.93
N ASP A 24 -40.51 -26.33 -2.27
CA ASP A 24 -40.75 -24.89 -2.37
C ASP A 24 -39.95 -24.28 -3.55
N PRO A 25 -40.59 -23.53 -4.47
CA PRO A 25 -39.95 -23.07 -5.71
C PRO A 25 -38.83 -22.04 -5.47
N ASP A 26 -38.96 -21.17 -4.46
CA ASP A 26 -37.94 -20.16 -4.14
C ASP A 26 -36.72 -20.80 -3.46
N ALA A 27 -36.97 -21.75 -2.54
CA ALA A 27 -35.90 -22.49 -1.89
C ALA A 27 -35.20 -23.49 -2.83
N ARG A 28 -35.91 -24.04 -3.82
CA ARG A 28 -35.34 -24.94 -4.83
C ARG A 28 -34.29 -24.27 -5.71
N GLU A 29 -34.42 -22.98 -6.01
CA GLU A 29 -33.40 -22.23 -6.76
C GLU A 29 -32.03 -22.25 -6.04
N VAL A 30 -32.05 -22.27 -4.71
CA VAL A 30 -30.83 -22.25 -3.88
C VAL A 30 -30.36 -23.67 -3.52
N PHE A 31 -31.27 -24.62 -3.38
CA PHE A 31 -31.01 -25.99 -2.90
C PHE A 31 -31.36 -27.08 -3.91
N ASP A 32 -31.05 -26.87 -5.19
CA ASP A 32 -31.30 -27.86 -6.24
C ASP A 32 -30.46 -29.14 -6.04
N GLU A 33 -29.25 -28.99 -5.49
CA GLU A 33 -28.39 -30.11 -5.06
C GLU A 33 -28.18 -30.12 -3.54
N PRO A 34 -27.89 -31.29 -2.94
CA PRO A 34 -27.55 -31.36 -1.52
C PRO A 34 -26.37 -30.44 -1.18
N PRO A 35 -26.54 -29.48 -0.27
CA PRO A 35 -25.50 -28.49 -0.01
C PRO A 35 -24.28 -29.14 0.65
N LEU A 36 -23.09 -28.75 0.21
CA LEU A 36 -21.84 -29.17 0.83
C LEU A 36 -21.66 -28.48 2.19
N VAL A 37 -21.99 -29.17 3.27
CA VAL A 37 -21.79 -28.67 4.63
C VAL A 37 -20.32 -28.84 5.04
N VAL A 38 -19.55 -27.75 4.99
CA VAL A 38 -18.16 -27.70 5.47
C VAL A 38 -18.03 -26.97 6.80
N TYR A 39 -17.23 -27.53 7.71
CA TYR A 39 -16.90 -26.91 8.99
C TYR A 39 -15.52 -26.25 8.92
N ARG A 40 -15.43 -25.02 9.42
CA ARG A 40 -14.13 -24.35 9.62
C ARG A 40 -13.43 -24.95 10.84
N ARG A 41 -12.12 -25.16 10.77
CA ARG A 41 -11.33 -25.44 11.97
C ARG A 41 -11.29 -24.22 12.89
N ALA A 42 -11.15 -24.43 14.20
CA ALA A 42 -10.83 -23.33 15.11
C ALA A 42 -9.45 -22.75 14.73
N LYS A 43 -9.29 -21.43 14.88
CA LYS A 43 -7.99 -20.80 14.66
C LYS A 43 -6.99 -21.37 15.67
N ASN A 44 -5.89 -21.94 15.19
CA ASN A 44 -4.79 -22.33 16.05
C ASN A 44 -3.73 -21.20 16.07
N ILE A 45 -2.73 -21.34 16.94
CA ILE A 45 -1.64 -20.36 17.06
C ILE A 45 -0.94 -20.13 15.71
N ARG A 46 -0.73 -21.20 14.93
CA ARG A 46 -0.16 -21.09 13.58
C ARG A 46 -1.03 -20.24 12.65
N ASP A 47 -2.35 -20.35 12.69
CA ASP A 47 -3.27 -19.54 11.89
C ASP A 47 -3.30 -18.07 12.32
N MET A 48 -2.99 -17.80 13.60
CA MET A 48 -2.87 -16.43 14.11
C MET A 48 -1.52 -15.80 13.72
N LEU A 49 -0.45 -16.59 13.76
CA LEU A 49 0.92 -16.12 13.53
C LEU A 49 1.33 -16.15 12.06
N VAL A 50 0.84 -17.13 11.30
CA VAL A 50 1.22 -17.36 9.89
C VAL A 50 0.07 -16.92 9.00
N ARG A 51 0.26 -15.79 8.32
CA ARG A 51 -0.62 -15.38 7.22
C ARG A 51 -0.19 -16.12 5.95
N SER A 52 -1.11 -16.82 5.30
CA SER A 52 -0.88 -17.34 3.95
C SER A 52 -0.62 -16.17 3.01
N ARG A 53 0.59 -16.09 2.45
CA ARG A 53 0.90 -15.11 1.41
C ARG A 53 0.22 -15.57 0.12
N ILE A 54 -0.99 -15.09 -0.12
CA ILE A 54 -1.51 -15.02 -1.49
C ILE A 54 -0.70 -13.89 -2.12
N SER A 55 0.17 -14.22 -3.07
CA SER A 55 0.86 -13.21 -3.88
C SER A 55 -0.19 -12.55 -4.78
N ALA A 56 -0.92 -11.59 -4.24
CA ALA A 56 -1.60 -10.62 -5.08
C ALA A 56 -0.51 -9.93 -5.91
N SER A 57 -0.75 -9.74 -7.20
CA SER A 57 0.11 -8.91 -8.05
C SER A 57 0.07 -7.50 -7.47
N HIS A 58 1.01 -7.20 -6.58
CA HIS A 58 1.13 -5.89 -5.99
C HIS A 58 1.80 -5.01 -7.01
N ASP A 59 1.05 -4.02 -7.46
CA ASP A 59 1.59 -2.93 -8.22
C ASP A 59 2.65 -2.20 -7.40
N SER A 60 3.90 -2.29 -7.83
CA SER A 60 5.01 -1.61 -7.17
C SER A 60 5.15 -0.16 -7.63
N GLY A 61 5.82 0.66 -6.81
CA GLY A 61 6.25 2.00 -7.20
C GLY A 61 5.34 3.12 -6.70
N THR A 62 5.65 4.33 -7.16
CA THR A 62 4.93 5.54 -6.71
C THR A 62 3.85 5.93 -7.72
N ARG A 63 2.67 6.33 -7.25
CA ARG A 63 1.54 6.74 -8.10
C ARG A 63 0.98 8.09 -7.69
N PRO A 64 0.50 8.91 -8.64
CA PRO A 64 -0.20 10.13 -8.31
C PRO A 64 -1.52 9.80 -7.60
N CYS A 65 -1.83 10.51 -6.52
CA CYS A 65 -3.07 10.30 -5.76
C CYS A 65 -4.34 10.84 -6.45
N ARG A 66 -4.19 11.50 -7.61
CA ARG A 66 -5.26 12.10 -8.44
C ARG A 66 -6.20 13.07 -7.70
N ARG A 67 -5.82 13.57 -6.52
CA ARG A 67 -6.61 14.58 -5.81
C ARG A 67 -6.57 15.94 -6.52
N PRO A 68 -7.69 16.67 -6.59
CA PRO A 68 -7.69 18.03 -7.13
C PRO A 68 -6.72 18.92 -6.33
N ARG A 69 -5.88 19.69 -7.03
CA ARG A 69 -4.88 20.62 -6.47
C ARG A 69 -3.66 19.98 -5.76
N CYS A 70 -3.42 18.68 -5.90
CA CYS A 70 -2.21 18.08 -5.34
C CYS A 70 -0.95 18.48 -6.14
N LYS A 71 -0.13 19.38 -5.59
CA LYS A 71 1.14 19.83 -6.23
C LYS A 71 2.15 18.71 -6.41
N THR A 72 2.11 17.70 -5.53
CA THR A 72 3.00 16.54 -5.55
C THR A 72 2.70 15.61 -6.73
N CYS A 73 1.44 15.47 -7.14
CA CYS A 73 1.08 14.62 -8.28
C CYS A 73 1.80 14.99 -9.58
N THR A 74 2.03 16.28 -9.82
CA THR A 74 2.75 16.77 -11.00
C THR A 74 4.23 16.39 -10.98
N ASN A 75 4.77 16.12 -9.79
CA ASN A 75 6.18 15.92 -9.52
C ASN A 75 6.45 14.47 -9.05
N VAL A 76 5.51 13.55 -9.26
CA VAL A 76 5.64 12.13 -8.88
C VAL A 76 5.74 11.28 -10.14
N SER A 77 6.83 10.52 -10.23
CA SER A 77 7.11 9.59 -11.32
C SER A 77 6.40 8.27 -11.04
N GLN A 78 5.79 7.71 -12.08
CA GLN A 78 5.17 6.38 -12.02
C GLN A 78 6.19 5.28 -12.30
N SER A 79 7.26 5.23 -11.50
CA SER A 79 8.28 4.19 -11.61
C SER A 79 8.33 3.31 -10.36
N SER A 80 8.67 2.05 -10.59
CA SER A 80 9.05 1.08 -9.56
C SER A 80 10.54 1.14 -9.24
N GLU A 81 11.30 2.01 -9.90
CA GLU A 81 12.74 2.11 -9.77
C GLU A 81 13.19 3.55 -9.55
N ILE A 82 14.24 3.70 -8.75
CA ILE A 82 14.89 4.97 -8.42
C ILE A 82 16.34 4.88 -8.88
N ASN A 83 16.69 5.67 -9.89
CA ASN A 83 18.06 5.82 -10.33
C ASN A 83 18.76 6.83 -9.42
N THR A 84 19.78 6.35 -8.70
CA THR A 84 20.68 7.22 -7.94
C THR A 84 22.09 7.13 -8.53
N PRO A 85 22.98 8.12 -8.30
CA PRO A 85 24.37 8.04 -8.72
C PRO A 85 25.12 6.82 -8.17
N ARG A 86 24.60 6.19 -7.11
CA ARG A 86 25.19 5.00 -6.46
C ARG A 86 24.58 3.68 -6.92
N GLY A 87 23.54 3.71 -7.76
CA GLY A 87 22.86 2.51 -8.24
C GLY A 87 21.35 2.69 -8.40
N VAL A 88 20.71 1.64 -8.89
CA VAL A 88 19.25 1.55 -9.09
C VAL A 88 18.62 0.86 -7.89
N PHE A 89 17.55 1.44 -7.32
CA PHE A 89 16.78 0.85 -6.23
C PHE A 89 15.37 0.48 -6.69
N THR A 90 14.93 -0.75 -6.41
CA THR A 90 13.62 -1.29 -6.79
C THR A 90 12.61 -1.18 -5.64
N ILE A 91 11.56 -0.41 -5.84
CA ILE A 91 10.46 -0.22 -4.89
C ILE A 91 9.61 -1.48 -4.91
N ALA A 92 9.47 -2.18 -3.79
CA ALA A 92 8.64 -3.38 -3.70
C ALA A 92 7.15 -3.07 -3.50
N ASP A 93 6.84 -1.96 -2.80
CA ASP A 93 5.48 -1.60 -2.40
C ASP A 93 4.87 -0.48 -3.26
N SER A 94 3.56 -0.31 -3.13
CA SER A 94 2.80 0.75 -3.80
C SER A 94 2.69 2.00 -2.90
N PHE A 95 3.12 3.16 -3.38
CA PHE A 95 3.00 4.42 -2.64
C PHE A 95 2.23 5.49 -3.42
N THR A 96 1.63 6.43 -2.69
CA THR A 96 0.93 7.58 -3.27
C THR A 96 1.30 8.87 -2.55
N CYS A 97 0.91 10.03 -3.10
CA CYS A 97 1.13 11.32 -2.44
C CYS A 97 0.50 11.44 -1.03
N THR A 98 -0.40 10.52 -0.67
CA THR A 98 -1.10 10.51 0.63
C THR A 98 -0.50 9.54 1.63
N SER A 99 0.46 8.72 1.19
CA SER A 99 1.21 7.81 2.07
C SER A 99 1.95 8.60 3.15
N ARG A 100 2.03 8.03 4.35
CA ARG A 100 2.68 8.57 5.55
C ARG A 100 3.80 7.62 6.00
N ASN A 101 4.63 8.06 6.95
CA ASN A 101 5.70 7.26 7.55
C ASN A 101 6.59 6.63 6.47
N LEU A 102 7.16 7.49 5.62
CA LEU A 102 7.96 7.06 4.48
C LEU A 102 9.27 7.85 4.40
N ILE A 103 10.26 7.22 3.80
CA ILE A 103 11.47 7.85 3.34
C ILE A 103 11.26 8.19 1.85
N TYR A 104 11.72 9.35 1.43
CA TYR A 104 11.61 9.78 0.04
C TYR A 104 12.93 10.35 -0.46
N ALA A 105 13.16 10.14 -1.73
CA ALA A 105 14.24 10.69 -2.52
C ALA A 105 13.69 11.78 -3.44
N ILE A 106 14.29 12.97 -3.41
CA ILE A 106 14.06 14.03 -4.39
C ILE A 106 15.26 14.07 -5.32
N VAL A 107 15.05 13.81 -6.61
CA VAL A 107 16.11 13.83 -7.62
C VAL A 107 16.00 15.11 -8.44
N CYS A 108 17.11 15.82 -8.58
CA CYS A 108 17.19 16.96 -9.48
C CYS A 108 17.60 16.51 -10.89
N LYS A 109 16.72 16.71 -11.87
CA LYS A 109 16.97 16.35 -13.28
C LYS A 109 18.13 17.09 -13.95
N ARG A 110 18.62 18.19 -13.35
CA ARG A 110 19.65 19.03 -13.96
C ARG A 110 21.07 18.70 -13.49
N CYS A 111 21.20 18.10 -12.31
CA CYS A 111 22.51 17.87 -11.69
C CYS A 111 22.68 16.49 -11.09
N ASP A 112 21.71 15.57 -11.32
CA ASP A 112 21.68 14.20 -10.79
C ASP A 112 21.89 14.09 -9.27
N MET A 113 21.71 15.19 -8.55
CA MET A 113 21.78 15.23 -7.10
C MET A 113 20.51 14.62 -6.51
N VAL A 114 20.70 13.78 -5.51
CA VAL A 114 19.62 13.09 -4.80
C VAL A 114 19.58 13.56 -3.35
N TYR A 115 18.43 14.07 -2.91
CA TYR A 115 18.14 14.37 -1.52
C TYR A 115 17.29 13.23 -0.93
N ILE A 116 17.70 12.65 0.18
CA ILE A 116 16.92 11.61 0.88
C ILE A 116 16.43 12.21 2.20
N GLY A 117 15.13 12.10 2.47
CA GLY A 117 14.49 12.60 3.69
C GLY A 117 13.42 11.65 4.22
N GLU A 118 13.08 11.76 5.50
CA GLU A 118 12.03 10.98 6.14
C GLU A 118 10.84 11.86 6.54
N THR A 119 9.66 11.25 6.67
CA THR A 119 8.48 11.95 7.16
C THR A 119 7.46 11.06 7.84
N GLY A 120 6.98 11.53 8.99
CA GLY A 120 5.74 11.02 9.61
C GLY A 120 4.45 11.64 9.03
N HIS A 121 4.53 12.81 8.41
CA HIS A 121 3.40 13.41 7.68
C HIS A 121 3.21 12.76 6.32
N ASN A 122 2.07 13.05 5.67
CA ASN A 122 1.86 12.60 4.31
C ASN A 122 2.85 13.28 3.33
N LEU A 123 3.21 12.56 2.26
CA LEU A 123 4.19 13.04 1.29
C LEU A 123 3.81 14.38 0.65
N ALA A 124 2.52 14.60 0.40
CA ALA A 124 2.04 15.85 -0.20
C ALA A 124 2.28 17.09 0.68
N THR A 125 2.09 16.95 1.99
CA THR A 125 2.34 18.01 2.97
C THR A 125 3.83 18.34 3.02
N ARG A 126 4.70 17.32 3.16
CA ARG A 126 6.15 17.53 3.19
C ARG A 126 6.71 18.15 1.95
N PHE A 127 6.24 17.72 0.79
CA PHE A 127 6.68 18.32 -0.45
C PHE A 127 6.29 19.79 -0.55
N SER A 128 5.09 20.13 -0.08
CA SER A 128 4.64 21.53 -0.03
C SER A 128 5.47 22.37 0.94
N GLU A 129 5.87 21.81 2.08
CA GLU A 129 6.80 22.43 3.03
C GLU A 129 8.16 22.70 2.38
N HIS A 130 8.76 21.68 1.74
CA HIS A 130 10.01 21.85 1.00
C HIS A 130 9.94 22.91 -0.09
N LEU A 131 8.87 22.91 -0.89
CA LEU A 131 8.69 23.93 -1.93
C LEU A 131 8.58 25.33 -1.34
N ARG A 132 7.91 25.49 -0.19
CA ARG A 132 7.79 26.76 0.51
C ARG A 132 9.14 27.21 1.07
N ASP A 133 9.92 26.31 1.64
CA ASP A 133 11.25 26.62 2.18
C ASP A 133 12.21 27.07 1.06
N VAL A 134 12.12 26.44 -0.11
CA VAL A 134 12.88 26.85 -1.31
C VAL A 134 12.43 28.23 -1.80
N GLN A 135 11.15 28.58 -1.68
CA GLN A 135 10.63 29.89 -2.10
C GLN A 135 10.97 31.01 -1.11
N ASN A 136 10.99 30.71 0.20
CA ASN A 136 11.24 31.67 1.26
C ASN A 136 12.73 31.82 1.60
N GLY A 137 13.58 30.90 1.15
CA GLY A 137 15.03 30.97 1.30
C GLY A 137 15.66 32.01 0.35
N VAL A 138 16.10 33.12 0.94
CA VAL A 138 17.16 34.10 0.56
C VAL A 138 17.74 33.98 -0.87
N PRO A 139 17.90 35.09 -1.63
CA PRO A 139 18.40 35.09 -3.01
C PRO A 139 19.83 34.54 -3.08
N ARG A 140 19.97 33.23 -3.31
CA ARG A 140 21.16 32.66 -3.90
C ARG A 140 20.78 32.27 -5.32
N ARG A 141 21.31 33.04 -6.27
CA ARG A 141 21.17 32.85 -7.72
C ARG A 141 21.22 31.36 -8.05
N ARG A 142 20.10 30.76 -8.50
CA ARG A 142 20.00 29.79 -9.62
C ARG A 142 18.58 29.26 -9.81
N LYS A 143 18.31 28.88 -11.06
CA LYS A 143 17.00 28.69 -11.73
C LYS A 143 16.13 27.60 -11.09
N ARG A 144 14.79 27.81 -11.10
CA ARG A 144 13.73 26.86 -10.68
C ARG A 144 14.10 25.40 -10.96
N PRO A 145 14.26 24.54 -9.95
CA PRO A 145 14.44 23.10 -10.19
C PRO A 145 13.07 22.45 -10.39
N GLU A 146 12.96 21.62 -11.42
CA GLU A 146 11.87 20.66 -11.54
C GLU A 146 12.25 19.45 -10.70
N PHE A 147 11.50 19.21 -9.64
CA PHE A 147 11.79 18.18 -8.65
C PHE A 147 10.91 16.97 -8.90
N TRP A 148 11.47 15.77 -8.76
CA TRP A 148 10.68 14.54 -8.74
C TRP A 148 10.87 13.82 -7.41
N ILE A 149 9.77 13.39 -6.79
CA ILE A 149 9.81 12.58 -5.57
C ILE A 149 9.67 11.11 -5.92
N PHE A 150 10.57 10.30 -5.41
CA PHE A 150 10.53 8.84 -5.43
C PHE A 150 10.52 8.32 -3.98
N SER A 151 9.62 7.42 -3.57
CA SER A 151 9.60 6.90 -2.17
C SER A 151 10.34 5.56 -2.02
N PHE A 152 11.04 5.38 -0.88
CA PHE A 152 11.58 4.10 -0.41
C PHE A 152 11.38 3.93 1.12
N PHE A 153 11.50 2.72 1.65
CA PHE A 153 11.16 2.34 3.03
C PHE A 153 12.40 1.86 3.83
N PHE A 154 12.49 2.24 5.10
CA PHE A 154 12.89 1.36 6.22
C PHE A 154 12.46 2.01 7.55
N ASP A 155 11.68 1.27 8.36
CA ASP A 155 11.51 1.55 9.79
C ASP A 155 12.86 1.32 10.48
N LEU A 156 13.59 2.38 10.84
CA LEU A 156 14.71 2.32 11.77
C LEU A 156 14.79 3.62 12.60
N PRO A 157 14.86 3.52 13.93
CA PRO A 157 14.96 4.68 14.79
C PRO A 157 16.38 5.26 14.75
N GLY A 158 16.46 6.56 14.45
CA GLY A 158 17.64 7.36 14.73
C GLY A 158 18.68 7.38 13.61
N LEU A 159 18.49 8.28 12.64
CA LEU A 159 19.59 8.81 11.83
C LEU A 159 19.26 10.21 11.34
N THR A 160 19.77 11.21 12.05
CA THR A 160 19.85 12.58 11.55
C THR A 160 20.96 12.62 10.50
N MET A 161 20.66 12.91 9.23
CA MET A 161 21.72 13.21 8.26
C MET A 161 21.42 14.41 7.37
N ARG A 162 22.51 15.14 7.16
CA ARG A 162 22.62 16.51 6.67
C ARG A 162 22.33 16.62 5.17
N ILE A 163 21.69 17.73 4.82
CA ILE A 163 21.45 18.21 3.45
C ILE A 163 22.79 18.29 2.69
N PRO A 164 22.95 17.65 1.52
CA PRO A 164 24.09 17.91 0.65
C PRO A 164 23.98 19.35 0.12
N LYS A 165 25.05 20.12 0.31
CA LYS A 165 25.14 21.49 -0.16
C LYS A 165 25.07 21.52 -1.69
N GLY A 166 24.03 22.18 -2.20
CA GLY A 166 24.06 23.02 -3.39
C GLY A 166 24.08 22.32 -4.76
N CYS A 167 23.07 22.66 -5.57
CA CYS A 167 23.26 22.97 -6.99
C CYS A 167 23.11 24.49 -7.17
#